data_AF-A0A9D1QM96-F1
#
_entry.id   AF-A0A9D1QM96-F1
#
_cell.length_a   1.000
_cell.length_b   1.000
_cell.length_c   1.000
_cell.angle_alpha   90.00
_cell.angle_beta   90.00
_cell.angle_gamma   90.00
#
_symmetry.space_group_name_H-M   'P 1'
#
loop_
_entity.id
_entity.type
_entity.pdbx_description
1 polymer ?
#
loop_
_entity_poly.entity_id
_entity_poly.type
_entity_poly.pdbx_seq_one_letter_code
_entity_poly.pdbx_strand_id
1 'polypeptide(L)'
;MTKNTVNGSDPIKEALLQYAAKRYGTQPEYLWLSLPNYAVLRHADNRKWYALLMDVPGEKLGLSGQGIFDVLEVKCDPLLAGSLRMEAGILPAYHMHRDNWITILLDGTVDFNQLQFLLDQSYMLTASRREKARQQGPCSWLIPANPAMYDVEQDFRATGTILWKQRGHIQVGDTVFLYMAAPVSAIRYQCRVVEGDIPRPPHDGAGSCPYLMRLALQHRFREGQLSLAVLKEYGVTTVRGPRSVPEPLRHRIEEALYEP
;
A
#
# COMPACT_ATOMS: atom_id res chain seq x y z
N MET A 1 -2.47 -22.63 36.42
CA MET A 1 -3.66 -22.38 37.26
C MET A 1 -4.41 -21.20 36.66
N THR A 2 -5.64 -21.49 36.21
CA THR A 2 -6.78 -20.60 35.92
C THR A 2 -6.55 -19.25 35.24
N LYS A 3 -7.00 -19.15 33.98
CA LYS A 3 -8.10 -18.24 33.65
C LYS A 3 -9.18 -18.98 32.86
N ASN A 4 -10.27 -19.27 33.57
CA ASN A 4 -11.60 -19.35 32.99
C ASN A 4 -11.96 -17.94 32.53
N THR A 5 -12.03 -17.70 31.23
CA THR A 5 -12.67 -16.49 30.69
C THR A 5 -14.05 -16.89 30.19
N VAL A 6 -15.01 -16.87 31.12
CA VAL A 6 -16.43 -16.73 30.80
C VAL A 6 -16.66 -15.23 30.56
N ASN A 7 -17.06 -14.87 29.34
CA ASN A 7 -17.60 -13.55 28.94
C ASN A 7 -16.65 -12.33 28.91
N GLY A 8 -15.49 -12.45 28.28
CA GLY A 8 -14.70 -11.30 27.83
C GLY A 8 -13.72 -11.74 26.75
N SER A 9 -13.69 -11.04 25.61
CA SER A 9 -12.75 -11.29 24.51
C SER A 9 -11.30 -11.32 25.02
N ASP A 10 -10.49 -12.26 24.52
CA ASP A 10 -9.07 -12.35 24.86
C ASP A 10 -8.35 -11.00 24.64
N PRO A 11 -7.57 -10.50 25.62
CA PRO A 11 -6.90 -9.21 25.51
C PRO A 11 -5.95 -9.12 24.31
N ILE A 12 -5.31 -10.22 23.88
CA ILE A 12 -4.42 -10.26 22.71
C ILE A 12 -5.24 -10.13 21.43
N LYS A 13 -6.36 -10.85 21.34
CA LYS A 13 -7.29 -10.79 20.19
C LYS A 13 -7.83 -9.37 20.01
N GLU A 14 -8.31 -8.75 21.08
CA GLU A 14 -8.81 -7.36 21.04
C GLU A 14 -7.69 -6.38 20.67
N ALA A 15 -6.48 -6.54 21.21
CA ALA A 15 -5.34 -5.71 20.84
C ALA A 15 -4.96 -5.83 19.35
N LEU A 16 -5.08 -7.03 18.75
CA LEU A 16 -4.87 -7.23 17.31
C LEU A 16 -5.94 -6.55 16.47
N LEU A 17 -7.21 -6.62 16.89
CA LEU A 17 -8.30 -5.91 16.20
C LEU A 17 -8.10 -4.40 16.24
N GLN A 18 -7.72 -3.85 17.40
CA GLN A 18 -7.39 -2.43 17.56
C GLN A 18 -6.16 -2.03 16.74
N TYR A 19 -5.14 -2.88 16.70
CA TYR A 19 -3.98 -2.68 15.84
C TYR A 19 -4.39 -2.61 14.36
N ALA A 20 -5.21 -3.55 13.89
CA ALA A 20 -5.68 -3.56 12.50
C ALA A 20 -6.53 -2.33 12.15
N ALA A 21 -7.40 -1.90 13.07
CA ALA A 21 -8.18 -0.68 12.92
C ALA A 21 -7.28 0.56 12.82
N LYS A 22 -6.29 0.69 13.70
CA LYS A 22 -5.36 1.83 13.74
C LYS A 22 -4.38 1.83 12.55
N ARG A 23 -3.78 0.68 12.24
CA ARG A 23 -2.69 0.55 11.26
C ARG A 23 -3.20 0.51 9.82
N TYR A 24 -4.33 -0.14 9.58
CA TYR A 24 -4.87 -0.39 8.24
C TYR A 24 -6.22 0.27 7.97
N GLY A 25 -6.89 0.82 9.00
CA GLY A 25 -8.27 1.31 8.88
C GLY A 25 -9.29 0.19 8.67
N THR A 26 -8.97 -1.06 9.03
CA THR A 26 -9.86 -2.21 8.83
C THR A 26 -10.70 -2.49 10.07
N GLN A 27 -12.00 -2.71 9.87
CA GLN A 27 -12.91 -3.19 10.92
C GLN A 27 -13.14 -4.71 10.77
N PRO A 28 -13.31 -5.46 11.86
CA PRO A 28 -13.63 -6.89 11.79
C PRO A 28 -15.02 -7.15 11.21
N GLU A 29 -15.15 -8.27 10.51
CA GLU A 29 -16.42 -8.78 9.99
C GLU A 29 -16.75 -10.13 10.58
N TYR A 30 -17.98 -10.26 11.09
CA TYR A 30 -18.51 -11.47 11.70
C TYR A 30 -19.49 -12.12 10.71
N LEU A 31 -18.95 -12.95 9.83
CA LEU A 31 -19.68 -13.45 8.66
C LEU A 31 -20.65 -14.60 8.99
N TRP A 32 -20.49 -15.25 10.14
CA TRP A 32 -21.21 -16.47 10.49
C TRP A 32 -22.00 -16.31 11.78
N LEU A 33 -23.33 -16.43 11.69
CA LEU A 33 -24.23 -16.36 12.85
C LEU A 33 -23.97 -17.48 13.87
N SER A 34 -23.60 -18.68 13.39
CA SER A 34 -23.29 -19.83 14.24
C SER A 34 -21.90 -19.77 14.87
N LEU A 35 -21.03 -18.85 14.42
CA LEU A 35 -19.66 -18.67 14.91
C LEU A 35 -19.43 -17.18 15.20
N PRO A 36 -20.13 -16.60 16.20
CA PRO A 36 -20.12 -15.15 16.44
C PRO A 36 -18.76 -14.60 16.87
N ASN A 37 -17.85 -15.47 17.32
CA ASN A 37 -16.50 -15.10 17.76
C ASN A 37 -15.46 -15.12 16.63
N TYR A 38 -15.85 -15.56 15.43
CA TYR A 38 -14.98 -15.61 14.26
C TYR A 38 -14.99 -14.24 13.57
N ALA A 39 -13.83 -13.60 13.53
CA ALA A 39 -13.65 -12.29 12.94
C ALA A 39 -12.75 -12.36 11.72
N VAL A 40 -13.24 -11.87 10.59
CA VAL A 40 -12.47 -11.72 9.35
C VAL A 40 -11.94 -10.30 9.25
N LEU A 41 -10.66 -10.16 8.91
CA LEU A 41 -10.07 -8.90 8.46
C LEU A 41 -9.76 -9.00 6.97
N ARG A 42 -10.27 -8.04 6.19
CA ARG A 42 -10.09 -8.00 4.74
C ARG A 42 -9.91 -6.60 4.19
N HIS A 43 -9.19 -6.51 3.08
CA HIS A 43 -8.91 -5.25 2.40
C HIS A 43 -10.20 -4.58 1.92
N ALA A 44 -10.29 -3.25 2.06
CA ALA A 44 -11.43 -2.49 1.59
C ALA A 44 -11.51 -2.44 0.06
N ASP A 45 -10.36 -2.36 -0.61
CA ASP A 45 -10.24 -2.12 -2.05
C ASP A 45 -10.41 -3.38 -2.91
N ASN A 46 -9.90 -4.52 -2.44
CA ASN A 46 -9.89 -5.78 -3.20
C ASN A 46 -10.63 -6.93 -2.52
N ARG A 47 -11.17 -6.70 -1.32
CA ARG A 47 -12.00 -7.65 -0.54
C ARG A 47 -11.29 -8.94 -0.11
N LYS A 48 -10.00 -9.11 -0.39
CA LYS A 48 -9.22 -10.28 0.01
C LYS A 48 -9.01 -10.29 1.51
N TRP A 49 -9.16 -11.45 2.11
CA TRP A 49 -8.91 -11.67 3.52
C TRP A 49 -7.41 -11.72 3.76
N TYR A 50 -6.98 -11.13 4.86
CA TYR A 50 -5.59 -11.15 5.30
C TYR A 50 -5.45 -11.67 6.73
N ALA A 51 -6.53 -11.76 7.49
CA ALA A 51 -6.53 -12.46 8.76
C ALA A 51 -7.91 -13.02 9.09
N LEU A 52 -7.90 -14.10 9.85
CA LEU A 52 -9.08 -14.73 10.43
C LEU A 52 -8.78 -15.05 11.89
N LEU A 53 -9.54 -14.47 12.81
CA LEU A 53 -9.43 -14.73 14.24
C LEU A 53 -10.56 -15.66 14.67
N MET A 54 -10.25 -16.71 15.41
CA MET A 54 -11.19 -17.81 15.72
C MET A 54 -10.96 -18.36 17.11
N ASP A 55 -11.99 -18.96 17.70
CA ASP A 55 -11.91 -19.77 18.92
C ASP A 55 -12.07 -21.25 18.55
N VAL A 56 -10.96 -21.99 18.54
CA VAL A 56 -10.88 -23.36 17.98
C VAL A 56 -10.58 -24.38 19.08
N PRO A 57 -11.29 -25.53 19.13
CA PRO A 57 -10.95 -26.61 20.05
C PRO A 57 -9.51 -27.12 19.82
N GLY A 58 -8.72 -27.27 20.89
CA GLY A 58 -7.32 -27.67 20.81
C GLY A 58 -7.07 -28.99 20.06
N GLU A 59 -7.98 -29.95 20.19
CA GLU A 59 -7.94 -31.23 19.45
C GLU A 59 -7.90 -31.01 17.92
N LYS A 60 -8.65 -30.03 17.42
CA LYS A 60 -8.67 -29.69 15.98
C LYS A 60 -7.38 -29.01 15.51
N LEU A 61 -6.59 -28.48 16.45
CA LEU A 61 -5.27 -27.89 16.23
C LEU A 61 -4.13 -28.90 16.44
N GLY A 62 -4.43 -30.14 16.84
CA GLY A 62 -3.42 -31.16 17.17
C GLY A 62 -2.76 -30.96 18.54
N LEU A 63 -3.37 -30.16 19.43
CA LEU A 63 -2.88 -29.91 20.79
C LEU A 63 -3.43 -30.96 21.77
N SER A 64 -2.64 -31.34 22.76
CA SER A 64 -3.06 -32.23 23.83
C SER A 64 -3.83 -31.47 24.92
N GLY A 65 -5.01 -31.96 25.26
CA GLY A 65 -5.85 -31.42 26.35
C GLY A 65 -7.24 -30.98 25.90
N GLN A 66 -8.11 -30.72 26.89
CA GLN A 66 -9.43 -30.14 26.67
C GLN A 66 -9.34 -28.62 26.78
N GLY A 67 -9.73 -27.89 25.73
CA GLY A 67 -9.71 -26.43 25.73
C GLY A 67 -10.11 -25.83 24.39
N ILE A 68 -10.55 -24.57 24.42
CA ILE A 68 -10.75 -23.73 23.25
C ILE A 68 -9.62 -22.70 23.24
N PHE A 69 -8.99 -22.52 22.09
CA PHE A 69 -7.87 -21.60 21.91
C PHE A 69 -8.29 -20.50 20.94
N ASP A 70 -8.10 -19.24 21.34
CA ASP A 70 -8.13 -18.15 20.39
C ASP A 70 -6.89 -18.23 19.49
N VAL A 71 -7.11 -18.14 18.19
CA VAL A 71 -6.07 -18.24 17.16
C VAL A 71 -6.19 -17.13 16.14
N LEU A 72 -5.05 -16.77 15.56
CA LEU A 72 -4.92 -15.90 14.40
C LEU A 72 -4.43 -16.72 13.21
N GLU A 73 -5.23 -16.82 12.15
CA GLU A 73 -4.82 -17.41 10.89
C GLU A 73 -4.45 -16.31 9.88
N VAL A 74 -3.21 -16.33 9.40
CA VAL A 74 -2.63 -15.29 8.53
C VAL A 74 -1.91 -15.89 7.33
N LYS A 75 -1.87 -15.14 6.23
CA LYS A 75 -1.13 -15.51 5.03
C LYS A 75 0.36 -15.35 5.28
N CYS A 76 1.14 -16.35 4.89
CA CYS A 76 2.58 -16.39 5.05
C CYS A 76 3.26 -16.67 3.70
N ASP A 77 4.48 -16.16 3.52
CA ASP A 77 5.34 -16.57 2.42
C ASP A 77 5.73 -18.05 2.62
N PRO A 78 5.55 -18.94 1.63
CA PRO A 78 5.94 -20.34 1.76
C PRO A 78 7.41 -20.55 2.13
N LEU A 79 8.30 -19.63 1.74
CA LEU A 79 9.72 -19.70 2.12
C LEU A 79 9.95 -19.49 3.61
N LEU A 80 9.09 -18.72 4.29
CA LEU A 80 9.15 -18.46 5.73
C LEU A 80 8.28 -19.42 6.55
N ALA A 81 7.24 -19.99 5.93
CA ALA A 81 6.27 -20.85 6.62
C ALA A 81 6.92 -22.07 7.28
N GLY A 82 7.96 -22.63 6.65
CA GLY A 82 8.71 -23.77 7.19
C GLY A 82 9.43 -23.44 8.50
N SER A 83 10.16 -22.32 8.55
CA SER A 83 10.90 -21.92 9.75
C SER A 83 9.96 -21.46 10.86
N LEU A 84 8.93 -20.68 10.54
CA LEU A 84 7.97 -20.18 11.53
C LEU A 84 7.24 -21.32 12.25
N ARG A 85 6.94 -22.42 11.56
CA ARG A 85 6.29 -23.61 12.17
C ARG A 85 7.16 -24.38 13.16
N MET A 86 8.45 -24.08 13.20
CA MET A 86 9.34 -24.65 14.22
C MET A 86 9.27 -23.87 15.54
N GLU A 87 8.68 -22.68 15.52
CA GLU A 87 8.51 -21.83 16.69
C GLU A 87 7.29 -22.25 17.51
N ALA A 88 7.40 -22.13 18.83
CA ALA A 88 6.30 -22.46 19.74
C ALA A 88 5.09 -21.56 19.47
N GLY A 89 3.89 -22.12 19.48
CA GLY A 89 2.65 -21.38 19.26
C GLY A 89 2.32 -21.10 17.78
N ILE A 90 3.14 -21.54 16.83
CA ILE A 90 2.84 -21.43 15.39
C ILE A 90 2.59 -22.83 14.81
N LEU A 91 1.41 -23.00 14.21
CA LEU A 91 0.89 -24.26 13.70
C LEU A 91 0.63 -24.18 12.19
N PRO A 92 0.49 -25.34 11.50
CA PRO A 92 -0.05 -25.37 10.15
C PRO A 92 -1.43 -24.68 10.04
N ALA A 93 -1.79 -24.22 8.85
CA ALA A 93 -3.11 -23.61 8.59
C ALA A 93 -4.25 -24.56 9.00
N TYR A 94 -5.24 -24.04 9.71
CA TYR A 94 -6.41 -24.78 10.18
C TYR A 94 -7.53 -24.80 9.15
N HIS A 95 -7.90 -23.65 8.58
CA HIS A 95 -8.96 -23.55 7.57
C HIS A 95 -8.44 -23.15 6.19
N MET A 96 -7.38 -22.36 6.13
CA MET A 96 -6.84 -21.85 4.88
C MET A 96 -5.84 -22.82 4.24
N HIS A 97 -5.46 -22.53 2.99
CA HIS A 97 -4.53 -23.37 2.24
C HIS A 97 -3.17 -23.46 2.94
N ARG A 98 -2.76 -24.68 3.30
CA ARG A 98 -1.60 -24.96 4.15
C ARG A 98 -0.28 -24.44 3.59
N ASP A 99 -0.12 -24.27 2.28
CA ASP A 99 1.19 -23.80 1.77
C ASP A 99 1.43 -22.31 1.96
N ASN A 100 0.38 -21.51 2.20
CA ASN A 100 0.48 -20.06 2.21
C ASN A 100 -0.15 -19.43 3.44
N TRP A 101 -0.54 -20.22 4.43
CA TRP A 101 -1.17 -19.75 5.66
C TRP A 101 -0.60 -20.50 6.86
N ILE A 102 -0.65 -19.85 8.01
CA ILE A 102 -0.23 -20.38 9.31
C ILE A 102 -1.29 -20.01 10.35
N THR A 103 -1.42 -20.84 11.38
CA THR A 103 -2.28 -20.60 12.54
C THR A 103 -1.40 -20.25 13.72
N ILE A 104 -1.68 -19.16 14.42
CA ILE A 104 -0.87 -18.68 15.55
C ILE A 104 -1.75 -18.69 16.81
N LEU A 105 -1.27 -19.31 17.88
CA LEU A 105 -1.96 -19.31 19.17
C LEU A 105 -1.89 -17.93 19.81
N LEU A 106 -3.01 -17.44 20.33
CA LEU A 106 -3.12 -16.17 21.05
C LEU A 106 -3.08 -16.38 22.57
N ASP A 107 -2.31 -17.36 23.04
CA ASP A 107 -2.17 -17.71 24.47
C ASP A 107 -0.96 -17.05 25.16
N GLY A 108 -0.27 -16.16 24.44
CA GLY A 108 0.95 -15.48 24.90
C GLY A 108 2.24 -16.22 24.59
N THR A 109 2.20 -17.37 23.91
CA THR A 109 3.41 -18.08 23.46
C THR A 109 4.19 -17.28 22.41
N VAL A 110 3.47 -16.60 21.51
CA VAL A 110 4.06 -15.70 20.49
C VAL A 110 3.96 -14.27 20.99
N ASP A 111 5.08 -13.54 20.95
CA ASP A 111 5.12 -12.17 21.43
C ASP A 111 4.27 -11.24 20.55
N PHE A 112 3.75 -10.17 21.15
CA PHE A 112 2.83 -9.28 20.45
C PHE A 112 3.48 -8.55 19.26
N ASN A 113 4.78 -8.26 19.31
CA ASN A 113 5.47 -7.62 18.18
C ASN A 113 5.57 -8.57 16.99
N GLN A 114 5.82 -9.85 17.24
CA GLN A 114 5.81 -10.89 16.22
C GLN A 114 4.40 -11.10 15.65
N LEU A 115 3.35 -11.07 16.47
CA LEU A 115 1.96 -11.11 15.98
C LEU A 115 1.65 -9.92 15.06
N GLN A 116 2.06 -8.71 15.44
CA GLN A 116 1.92 -7.51 14.60
C GLN A 116 2.69 -7.67 13.28
N PHE A 117 3.94 -8.13 13.34
CA PHE A 117 4.77 -8.36 12.17
C PHE A 117 4.13 -9.37 11.19
N LEU A 118 3.68 -10.52 11.70
CA LEU A 118 3.05 -11.55 10.87
C LEU A 118 1.73 -11.05 10.25
N LEU A 119 0.98 -10.24 10.98
CA LEU A 119 -0.22 -9.59 10.47
C LEU A 119 0.10 -8.55 9.39
N ASP A 120 1.14 -7.73 9.56
CA ASP A 120 1.64 -6.78 8.56
C ASP A 120 2.10 -7.49 7.28
N GLN A 121 2.84 -8.59 7.41
CA GLN A 121 3.27 -9.40 6.26
C GLN A 121 2.06 -9.96 5.51
N SER A 122 1.10 -10.54 6.22
CA SER A 122 -0.12 -11.06 5.59
C SER A 122 -0.92 -9.97 4.88
N TYR A 123 -1.07 -8.80 5.51
CA TYR A 123 -1.70 -7.62 4.92
C TYR A 123 -1.02 -7.26 3.60
N MET A 124 0.31 -7.15 3.59
CA MET A 124 1.08 -6.82 2.38
C MET A 124 1.02 -7.92 1.32
N LEU A 125 1.08 -9.20 1.67
CA LEU A 125 0.99 -10.31 0.70
C LEU A 125 -0.35 -10.33 -0.03
N THR A 126 -1.41 -9.86 0.60
CA THR A 126 -2.79 -9.86 0.08
C THR A 126 -3.25 -8.51 -0.47
N ALA A 127 -2.52 -7.43 -0.17
CA ALA A 127 -2.80 -6.07 -0.62
C ALA A 127 -2.79 -5.94 -2.16
N SER A 128 -3.62 -5.02 -2.67
CA SER A 128 -3.56 -4.66 -4.09
C SER A 128 -2.25 -3.91 -4.41
N ARG A 129 -1.94 -3.76 -5.70
CA ARG A 129 -0.80 -2.91 -6.11
C ARG A 129 -0.93 -1.48 -5.61
N ARG A 130 -2.16 -0.94 -5.58
CA ARG A 130 -2.45 0.42 -5.10
C ARG A 130 -2.13 0.55 -3.61
N GLU A 131 -2.57 -0.42 -2.80
CA GLU A 131 -2.35 -0.40 -1.35
C GLU A 131 -0.87 -0.62 -1.00
N LYS A 132 -0.19 -1.51 -1.74
CA LYS A 132 1.27 -1.69 -1.60
C LYS A 132 2.05 -0.40 -1.86
N ALA A 133 1.68 0.34 -2.91
CA ALA A 133 2.30 1.62 -3.20
C ALA A 133 2.03 2.66 -2.09
N ARG A 134 0.81 2.69 -1.55
CA ARG A 134 0.45 3.57 -0.42
C ARG A 134 1.29 3.31 0.82
N GLN A 135 1.51 2.04 1.17
CA GLN A 135 2.28 1.64 2.35
C GLN A 135 3.79 1.86 2.18
N GLN A 136 4.29 1.91 0.94
CA GLN A 136 5.69 2.24 0.63
C GLN A 136 6.00 3.74 0.75
N GLY A 137 4.99 4.56 1.08
CA GLY A 137 5.10 6.00 1.23
C GLY A 137 4.92 6.77 -0.08
N PRO A 138 5.04 8.12 -0.05
CA PRO A 138 4.88 8.97 -1.22
C PRO A 138 5.79 8.51 -2.35
N CYS A 139 5.19 8.13 -3.47
CA CYS A 139 5.94 7.71 -4.65
C CYS A 139 6.33 8.94 -5.47
N SER A 140 7.52 8.88 -6.06
CA SER A 140 7.96 9.87 -7.06
C SER A 140 7.58 9.38 -8.45
N TRP A 141 6.80 10.20 -9.17
CA TRP A 141 6.29 9.88 -10.49
C TRP A 141 6.89 10.81 -11.54
N LEU A 142 7.15 10.27 -12.72
CA LEU A 142 7.52 11.02 -13.91
C LEU A 142 6.36 10.94 -14.91
N ILE A 143 5.84 12.08 -15.33
CA ILE A 143 4.74 12.14 -16.30
C ILE A 143 5.07 13.09 -17.46
N PRO A 144 4.68 12.76 -18.71
CA PRO A 144 4.96 13.62 -19.86
C PRO A 144 3.95 14.77 -19.97
N ALA A 145 4.45 15.94 -20.32
CA ALA A 145 3.70 17.14 -20.70
C ALA A 145 4.14 17.57 -22.10
N ASN A 146 3.22 17.60 -23.05
CA ASN A 146 3.52 18.05 -24.41
C ASN A 146 3.33 19.58 -24.50
N PRO A 147 4.40 20.38 -24.75
CA PRO A 147 4.29 21.83 -24.90
C PRO A 147 3.32 22.27 -26.00
N ALA A 148 3.09 21.44 -27.03
CA ALA A 148 2.11 21.73 -28.08
C ALA A 148 0.65 21.61 -27.63
N MET A 149 0.41 20.99 -26.47
CA MET A 149 -0.94 20.73 -25.93
C MET A 149 -1.22 21.46 -24.62
N TYR A 150 -0.18 21.81 -23.85
CA TYR A 150 -0.31 22.40 -22.52
C TYR A 150 0.72 23.52 -22.33
N ASP A 151 0.26 24.69 -21.90
CA ASP A 151 1.15 25.76 -21.41
C ASP A 151 1.27 25.68 -19.88
N VAL A 152 2.12 24.75 -19.45
CA VAL A 152 2.35 24.46 -18.03
C VAL A 152 2.92 25.68 -17.29
N GLU A 153 3.73 26.50 -17.95
CA GLU A 153 4.33 27.68 -17.32
C GLU A 153 3.28 28.76 -17.06
N GLN A 154 2.42 29.03 -18.05
CA GLN A 154 1.33 29.99 -17.89
C GLN A 154 0.35 29.55 -16.80
N ASP A 155 -0.06 28.27 -16.79
CA ASP A 155 -1.00 27.75 -15.80
C ASP A 155 -0.47 27.88 -14.37
N PHE A 156 0.81 27.52 -14.14
CA PHE A 156 1.43 27.68 -12.84
C PHE A 156 1.61 29.14 -12.43
N ARG A 157 1.91 30.06 -13.37
CA ARG A 157 1.98 31.49 -13.06
C ARG A 157 0.64 32.05 -12.63
N ALA A 158 -0.45 31.61 -13.25
CA ALA A 158 -1.79 32.12 -12.97
C ALA A 158 -2.34 31.65 -11.62
N THR A 159 -2.14 30.38 -11.25
CA THR A 159 -2.83 29.80 -10.09
C THR A 159 -1.93 29.06 -9.10
N GLY A 160 -0.64 28.85 -9.42
CA GLY A 160 0.26 28.01 -8.63
C GLY A 160 -0.05 26.51 -8.69
N THR A 161 -1.13 26.11 -9.37
CA THR A 161 -1.56 24.72 -9.54
C THR A 161 -1.95 24.42 -10.98
N ILE A 162 -1.99 23.15 -11.38
CA ILE A 162 -2.61 22.75 -12.66
C ILE A 162 -3.53 21.54 -12.44
N LEU A 163 -4.58 21.45 -13.25
CA LEU A 163 -5.38 20.23 -13.36
C LEU A 163 -4.74 19.29 -14.39
N TRP A 164 -4.55 18.04 -13.99
CA TRP A 164 -3.91 17.03 -14.82
C TRP A 164 -4.71 15.74 -14.87
N LYS A 165 -4.54 14.94 -15.93
CA LYS A 165 -5.16 13.63 -16.03
C LYS A 165 -4.56 12.69 -14.98
N GLN A 166 -5.41 12.13 -14.11
CA GLN A 166 -4.96 11.18 -13.09
C GLN A 166 -4.92 9.78 -13.69
N ARG A 167 -3.71 9.32 -14.02
CA ARG A 167 -3.45 8.01 -14.60
C ARG A 167 -2.45 7.26 -13.73
N GLY A 168 -2.53 5.92 -13.75
CA GLY A 168 -1.71 5.09 -12.88
C GLY A 168 -2.22 5.09 -11.44
N HIS A 169 -1.32 4.86 -10.49
CA HIS A 169 -1.64 4.80 -9.05
C HIS A 169 -1.22 6.07 -8.30
N ILE A 170 -1.17 7.22 -8.99
CA ILE A 170 -0.80 8.52 -8.42
C ILE A 170 -1.87 8.95 -7.41
N GLN A 171 -1.45 9.31 -6.20
CA GLN A 171 -2.32 9.69 -5.08
C GLN A 171 -1.94 11.05 -4.49
N VAL A 172 -2.86 11.64 -3.72
CA VAL A 172 -2.58 12.85 -2.93
C VAL A 172 -1.38 12.62 -2.03
N GLY A 173 -0.46 13.58 -2.00
CA GLY A 173 0.81 13.50 -1.27
C GLY A 173 2.01 13.03 -2.10
N ASP A 174 1.78 12.38 -3.24
CA ASP A 174 2.86 11.95 -4.14
C ASP A 174 3.60 13.15 -4.76
N THR A 175 4.87 12.92 -5.08
CA THR A 175 5.69 13.87 -5.84
C THR A 175 5.59 13.55 -7.33
N VAL A 176 5.30 14.57 -8.14
CA VAL A 176 5.18 14.44 -9.60
C VAL A 176 6.21 15.34 -10.28
N PHE A 177 7.05 14.73 -11.10
CA PHE A 177 7.98 15.41 -12.01
C PHE A 177 7.36 15.50 -13.40
N LEU A 178 7.17 16.72 -13.88
CA LEU A 178 6.69 16.99 -15.23
C LEU A 178 7.87 16.99 -16.21
N TYR A 179 7.90 15.97 -17.06
CA TYR A 179 8.80 15.89 -18.20
C TYR A 179 8.18 16.63 -19.39
N MET A 180 8.74 17.78 -19.74
CA MET A 180 8.33 18.51 -20.93
C MET A 180 8.90 17.77 -22.14
N ALA A 181 8.02 17.28 -23.02
CA ALA A 181 8.39 16.61 -24.25
C ALA A 181 9.08 17.58 -25.23
N ALA A 182 9.43 17.09 -26.42
CA ALA A 182 10.06 17.92 -27.45
C ALA A 182 9.26 19.24 -27.69
N PRO A 183 9.95 20.38 -27.88
CA PRO A 183 11.40 20.53 -28.04
C PRO A 183 12.20 20.53 -26.73
N VAL A 184 11.55 20.68 -25.57
CA VAL A 184 12.24 20.88 -24.28
C VAL A 184 13.00 19.62 -23.84
N SER A 185 12.39 18.45 -23.97
CA SER A 185 12.97 17.13 -23.67
C SER A 185 13.69 17.05 -22.32
N ALA A 186 13.08 17.55 -21.26
CA ALA A 186 13.67 17.62 -19.92
C ALA A 186 12.60 17.63 -18.81
N ILE A 187 12.98 17.23 -17.60
CA ILE A 187 12.18 17.54 -16.40
C ILE A 187 12.29 19.04 -16.12
N ARG A 188 11.15 19.73 -15.99
CA ARG A 188 11.11 21.18 -15.70
C ARG A 188 10.43 21.55 -14.39
N TYR A 189 9.54 20.70 -13.91
CA TYR A 189 8.74 21.03 -12.73
C TYR A 189 8.67 19.84 -11.76
N GLN A 190 8.86 20.13 -10.48
CA GLN A 190 8.46 19.26 -9.39
C GLN A 190 7.14 19.78 -8.82
N CYS A 191 6.20 18.88 -8.65
CA CYS A 191 4.88 19.18 -8.12
C CYS A 191 4.54 18.21 -6.98
N ARG A 192 3.60 18.61 -6.13
CA ARG A 192 2.94 17.74 -5.17
C ARG A 192 1.48 17.55 -5.60
N VAL A 193 0.97 16.33 -5.51
CA VAL A 193 -0.45 16.07 -5.72
C VAL A 193 -1.20 16.57 -4.48
N VAL A 194 -2.03 17.59 -4.64
CA VAL A 194 -2.77 18.21 -3.51
C VAL A 194 -4.24 17.83 -3.47
N GLU A 195 -4.77 17.35 -4.59
CA GLU A 195 -6.15 16.88 -4.72
C GLU A 195 -6.17 15.78 -5.79
N GLY A 196 -6.98 14.74 -5.58
CA GLY A 196 -7.08 13.59 -6.47
C GLY A 196 -8.52 13.10 -6.56
N ASP A 197 -8.74 12.16 -7.47
CA ASP A 197 -10.02 11.54 -7.78
C ASP A 197 -11.10 12.57 -8.18
N ILE A 198 -10.68 13.70 -8.78
CA ILE A 198 -11.57 14.78 -9.23
C ILE A 198 -12.34 14.29 -10.46
N PRO A 199 -13.68 14.21 -10.44
CA PRO A 199 -14.45 13.74 -11.60
C PRO A 199 -14.25 14.67 -12.81
N ARG A 200 -13.96 14.09 -13.98
CA ARG A 200 -13.82 14.87 -15.22
C ARG A 200 -15.21 15.11 -15.83
N PRO A 201 -15.55 16.36 -16.22
CA PRO A 201 -16.79 16.64 -16.93
C PRO A 201 -16.88 15.85 -18.25
N PRO A 202 -18.09 15.42 -18.67
CA PRO A 202 -18.29 14.81 -19.97
C PRO A 202 -17.89 15.79 -21.08
N HIS A 203 -17.10 15.32 -22.05
CA HIS A 203 -16.77 16.09 -23.25
C HIS A 203 -16.78 15.13 -24.44
N ASP A 204 -17.25 15.59 -25.60
CA ASP A 204 -17.23 14.81 -26.83
C ASP A 204 -15.80 14.36 -27.15
N GLY A 205 -15.60 13.04 -27.29
CA GLY A 205 -14.27 12.43 -27.42
C GLY A 205 -13.61 12.00 -26.10
N ALA A 206 -14.36 11.82 -25.01
CA ALA A 206 -13.88 11.35 -23.70
C ALA A 206 -13.32 9.90 -23.75
N GLY A 207 -12.14 9.73 -24.33
CA GLY A 207 -11.32 8.54 -24.21
C GLY A 207 -10.40 8.54 -22.98
N SER A 208 -10.49 7.44 -22.22
CA SER A 208 -9.47 6.78 -21.36
C SER A 208 -9.14 7.30 -19.95
N CYS A 209 -9.58 8.48 -19.48
CA CYS A 209 -9.25 8.93 -18.11
C CYS A 209 -10.42 9.68 -17.44
N PRO A 210 -11.16 9.02 -16.51
CA PRO A 210 -12.36 9.58 -15.88
C PRO A 210 -12.06 10.56 -14.73
N TYR A 211 -10.83 10.55 -14.20
CA TYR A 211 -10.43 11.37 -13.05
C TYR A 211 -9.30 12.32 -13.40
N LEU A 212 -9.32 13.48 -12.76
CA LEU A 212 -8.27 14.48 -12.74
C LEU A 212 -7.63 14.55 -11.36
N MET A 213 -6.43 15.11 -11.31
CA MET A 213 -5.72 15.45 -10.09
C MET A 213 -5.24 16.89 -10.17
N ARG A 214 -5.07 17.53 -9.02
CA ARG A 214 -4.48 18.86 -8.91
C ARG A 214 -3.02 18.74 -8.48
N LEU A 215 -2.14 19.33 -9.27
CA LEU A 215 -0.72 19.40 -9.00
C LEU A 215 -0.38 20.81 -8.53
N ALA A 216 0.15 20.95 -7.33
CA ALA A 216 0.72 22.21 -6.84
C ALA A 216 2.21 22.24 -7.15
N LEU A 217 2.68 23.34 -7.73
CA LEU A 217 4.10 23.52 -8.00
C LEU A 217 4.89 23.53 -6.69
N GLN A 218 6.05 22.89 -6.69
CA GLN A 218 7.01 22.93 -5.58
C GLN A 218 8.35 23.52 -6.03
N HIS A 219 8.83 23.16 -7.22
CA HIS A 219 10.12 23.63 -7.72
C HIS A 219 10.16 23.73 -9.24
N ARG A 220 10.99 24.65 -9.75
CA ARG A 220 11.29 24.84 -11.18
C ARG A 220 12.75 24.54 -11.45
N PHE A 221 13.00 23.49 -12.24
CA PHE A 221 14.35 23.16 -12.68
C PHE A 221 14.79 24.04 -13.85
N ARG A 222 16.08 24.33 -13.89
CA ARG A 222 16.72 25.11 -14.94
C ARG A 222 16.84 24.30 -16.23
N GLU A 223 17.10 25.01 -17.31
CA GLU A 223 17.37 24.38 -18.60
C GLU A 223 18.66 23.56 -18.55
N GLY A 224 18.62 22.38 -19.16
CA GLY A 224 19.78 21.48 -19.22
C GLY A 224 19.98 20.57 -17.99
N GLN A 225 19.55 20.98 -16.78
CA GLN A 225 19.82 20.22 -15.54
C GLN A 225 19.38 18.75 -15.59
N LEU A 226 18.16 18.51 -16.07
CA LEU A 226 17.53 17.18 -16.11
C LEU A 226 17.05 16.85 -17.53
N SER A 227 17.94 17.02 -18.51
CA SER A 227 17.66 16.71 -19.92
C SER A 227 17.46 15.21 -20.16
N LEU A 228 16.87 14.85 -21.31
CA LEU A 228 16.72 13.45 -21.72
C LEU A 228 18.07 12.70 -21.79
N ALA A 229 19.18 13.39 -22.08
CA ALA A 229 20.51 12.79 -22.06
C ALA A 229 20.88 12.33 -20.65
N VAL A 230 20.71 13.21 -19.65
CA VAL A 230 20.91 12.88 -18.23
C VAL A 230 19.98 11.74 -17.82
N LEU A 231 18.69 11.82 -18.15
CA LEU A 231 17.69 10.80 -17.80
C LEU A 231 18.05 9.39 -18.33
N LYS A 232 18.67 9.31 -19.52
CA LYS A 232 19.11 8.04 -20.12
C LYS A 232 20.18 7.34 -19.29
N GLU A 233 21.09 8.10 -18.66
CA GLU A 233 22.14 7.56 -17.79
C GLU A 233 21.55 6.83 -16.58
N TYR A 234 20.35 7.26 -16.14
CA TYR A 234 19.61 6.64 -15.03
C TYR A 234 18.48 5.69 -15.50
N GLY A 235 18.60 5.16 -16.72
CA GLY A 235 17.69 4.11 -17.23
C GLY A 235 16.34 4.63 -17.75
N VAL A 236 16.20 5.93 -17.99
CA VAL A 236 14.96 6.53 -18.53
C VAL A 236 15.17 6.96 -19.98
N THR A 237 14.85 6.07 -20.92
CA THR A 237 15.09 6.30 -22.35
C THR A 237 13.99 7.07 -23.05
N THR A 238 12.73 6.89 -22.63
CA THR A 238 11.56 7.62 -23.14
C THR A 238 10.53 7.82 -22.02
N VAL A 239 9.73 8.89 -22.13
CA VAL A 239 8.62 9.17 -21.22
C VAL A 239 7.34 9.30 -22.04
N ARG A 240 6.61 8.20 -22.19
CA ARG A 240 5.37 8.13 -23.00
C ARG A 240 4.09 8.10 -22.17
N GLY A 241 4.22 7.93 -20.87
CA GLY A 241 3.11 7.91 -19.91
C GLY A 241 3.64 7.96 -18.48
N PRO A 242 2.75 7.97 -17.47
CA PRO A 242 3.15 7.96 -16.08
C PRO A 242 3.99 6.75 -15.73
N ARG A 243 5.07 6.97 -14.98
CA ARG A 243 5.95 5.92 -14.47
C ARG A 243 6.57 6.33 -13.14
N SER A 244 6.98 5.34 -12.35
CA SER A 244 7.81 5.61 -11.18
C SER A 244 9.18 6.16 -11.60
N VAL A 245 9.72 7.06 -10.78
CA VAL A 245 11.11 7.51 -10.90
C VAL A 245 12.02 6.42 -10.34
N PRO A 246 12.99 5.91 -11.12
CA PRO A 246 14.00 4.99 -10.60
C PRO A 246 14.79 5.61 -9.44
N GLU A 247 15.13 4.79 -8.45
CA GLU A 247 15.84 5.24 -7.25
C GLU A 247 17.13 6.04 -7.55
N PRO A 248 18.01 5.61 -8.48
CA PRO A 248 19.20 6.40 -8.81
C PRO A 248 18.89 7.77 -9.43
N LEU A 249 17.81 7.85 -10.22
CA LEU A 249 17.38 9.12 -10.80
C LEU A 249 16.79 10.05 -9.73
N ARG A 250 16.12 9.51 -8.72
CA ARG A 250 15.56 10.30 -7.62
C ARG A 250 16.67 11.07 -6.90
N HIS A 251 17.77 10.41 -6.55
CA HIS A 251 18.94 11.07 -5.96
C HIS A 251 19.50 12.18 -6.85
N ARG A 252 19.66 11.93 -8.16
CA ARG A 252 20.13 12.97 -9.11
C ARG A 252 19.20 14.19 -9.15
N ILE A 253 17.88 13.97 -9.10
CA ILE A 253 16.90 15.06 -9.07
C ILE A 253 16.99 15.83 -7.76
N GLU A 254 17.18 15.15 -6.63
CA GLU A 254 17.38 15.79 -5.33
C GLU A 254 18.64 16.66 -5.32
N GLU A 255 19.75 16.19 -5.90
CA GLU A 255 20.96 17.02 -6.09
C GLU A 255 20.67 18.28 -6.92
N ALA A 256 19.89 18.15 -8.00
CA ALA A 256 19.51 19.28 -8.86
C ALA A 256 18.71 20.36 -8.12
N LEU A 257 18.02 20.02 -7.02
CA LEU A 257 17.29 21.00 -6.20
C LEU A 257 18.21 21.95 -5.44
N TYR A 258 19.44 21.53 -5.15
CA TYR A 258 20.43 22.27 -4.39
C TYR A 258 21.59 22.81 -5.24
N GLU A 259 21.57 22.55 -6.55
CA GLU A 259 22.54 23.13 -7.48
C GLU A 259 22.35 24.67 -7.56
N PRO A 260 23.41 25.44 -7.29
CA PRO A 260 23.35 26.90 -7.23
C PRO A 260 23.15 27.55 -8.59
#